data_AF-A0A5K7YK76-F1
#
_entry.id   AF-A0A5K7YK76-F1
#
_cell.length_a   1.000
_cell.length_b   1.000
_cell.length_c   1.000
_cell.angle_alpha   90.00
_cell.angle_beta   90.00
_cell.angle_gamma   90.00
#
_symmetry.space_group_name_H-M   'P 1'
#
loop_
_entity.id
_entity.type
_entity.pdbx_description
1 polymer ?
#
loop_
_entity_poly.entity_id
_entity_poly.type
_entity_poly.pdbx_seq_one_letter_code
_entity_poly.pdbx_strand_id
1 'polypeptide(L)'
;MNALERWVHWVVFVCLLAGCAAPGRLPETGATAPTVPTAGWNPDRLDDAFRLAERYGSCSLIVMTHGKIIRSRGDLTTPHRVHSVRKALLGALVGQHAGSGPGQVDLGATLEELGIDDRPGPLTPLQKQATVLHLVKSTSGINHDAAGEIPSMTRQKARRLGTAPNEPGTIWAYNNWDYNALTTIFEQTTGLRVGHAFLKGIAQPLGMQDFDESSVFYLKKEALSMHAKAGFRMSARDLARFGQVYLDKGMWQGRQIIPAAWVERITADYTPTHNSGLGSGHGYLWWVPCDRKARSMGLPAGSFIASGWAGQHIVVIPAWDTVIVHTVSTDDYFGFCVRWARKKGFDLDQAVRYSRTTCRQPGHMSDPFCQRCRYYTGRDFETLLAKIIAARSF
;
A
#
# COMPACT_ATOMS: atom_id res chain seq x y z
N MET A 1 43.95 -18.71 38.93
CA MET A 1 45.34 -19.21 39.03
C MET A 1 45.42 -20.48 38.21
N ASN A 2 46.29 -20.71 37.22
CA ASN A 2 47.21 -19.93 36.35
C ASN A 2 47.10 -20.63 34.94
N ALA A 3 47.21 -20.03 33.75
CA ALA A 3 48.38 -19.36 33.13
C ALA A 3 49.65 -20.26 33.20
N LEU A 4 50.44 -20.59 32.15
CA LEU A 4 50.47 -20.33 30.69
C LEU A 4 51.04 -21.62 30.00
N GLU A 5 51.32 -21.78 28.69
CA GLU A 5 51.18 -20.90 27.51
C GLU A 5 50.92 -21.70 26.18
N ARG A 6 50.94 -20.96 25.07
CA ARG A 6 50.84 -21.17 23.61
C ARG A 6 51.93 -22.06 23.00
N TRP A 7 51.64 -22.62 21.81
CA TRP A 7 52.33 -22.30 20.54
C TRP A 7 51.44 -22.66 19.34
N VAL A 8 51.67 -22.00 18.20
CA VAL A 8 50.81 -22.00 17.00
C VAL A 8 51.51 -22.71 15.85
N HIS A 9 50.82 -23.61 15.12
CA HIS A 9 51.18 -23.93 13.74
C HIS A 9 49.95 -24.07 12.84
N TRP A 10 50.13 -23.61 11.60
CA TRP A 10 49.08 -23.39 10.62
C TRP A 10 48.74 -24.64 9.80
N VAL A 11 47.46 -24.85 9.53
CA VAL A 11 47.00 -25.59 8.33
C VAL A 11 46.03 -24.69 7.59
N VAL A 12 46.45 -24.18 6.44
CA VAL A 12 45.60 -23.36 5.55
C VAL A 12 44.65 -24.30 4.82
N PHE A 13 43.40 -24.36 5.26
CA PHE A 13 42.34 -25.03 4.51
C PHE A 13 41.78 -24.07 3.47
N VAL A 14 42.10 -24.30 2.19
CA VAL A 14 41.55 -23.52 1.07
C VAL A 14 40.11 -23.97 0.83
N CYS A 15 39.17 -23.41 1.60
CA CYS A 15 37.76 -23.53 1.29
C CYS A 15 37.42 -22.64 0.09
N LEU A 16 37.19 -23.27 -1.06
CA LEU A 16 36.51 -22.65 -2.21
C LEU A 16 35.07 -22.30 -1.81
N LEU A 17 34.89 -21.09 -1.29
CA LEU A 17 33.57 -20.51 -1.07
C LEU A 17 32.95 -20.18 -2.44
N ALA A 18 32.07 -21.05 -2.92
CA ALA A 18 31.10 -20.69 -3.94
C ALA A 18 30.28 -19.50 -3.42
N GLY A 19 30.43 -18.34 -4.06
CA GLY A 19 29.85 -17.10 -3.56
C GLY A 19 28.33 -17.12 -3.57
N CYS A 20 27.71 -17.19 -2.40
CA CYS A 20 26.31 -16.83 -2.24
C CYS A 20 26.11 -15.39 -2.70
N ALA A 21 25.29 -15.18 -3.73
CA ALA A 21 24.95 -13.85 -4.21
C ALA A 21 24.28 -13.05 -3.08
N ALA A 22 24.87 -11.93 -2.69
CA ALA A 22 24.25 -11.04 -1.72
C ALA A 22 22.95 -10.45 -2.29
N PRO A 23 21.82 -10.47 -1.56
CA PRO A 23 20.59 -9.82 -2.00
C PRO A 23 20.85 -8.33 -2.21
N GLY A 24 20.49 -7.83 -3.40
CA GLY A 24 21.08 -6.62 -3.95
C GLY A 24 20.71 -5.33 -3.20
N ARG A 25 21.69 -4.41 -3.09
CA ARG A 25 21.37 -2.99 -2.99
C ARG A 25 20.60 -2.58 -4.23
N LEU A 26 19.48 -1.89 -4.05
CA LEU A 26 18.90 -1.10 -5.14
C LEU A 26 19.93 -0.03 -5.55
N PRO A 27 20.24 0.11 -6.86
CA PRO A 27 21.25 1.07 -7.31
C PRO A 27 20.81 2.49 -6.96
N GLU A 28 21.76 3.30 -6.50
CA GLU A 28 21.55 4.74 -6.31
C GLU A 28 21.30 5.38 -7.68
N THR A 29 20.23 6.16 -7.79
CA THR A 29 19.79 6.78 -9.03
C THR A 29 20.79 7.85 -9.47
N GLY A 30 21.54 7.57 -10.54
CA GLY A 30 22.52 8.52 -11.09
C GLY A 30 23.29 8.01 -12.31
N ALA A 31 23.52 6.70 -12.41
CA ALA A 31 24.07 6.06 -13.61
C ALA A 31 22.98 5.30 -14.37
N THR A 32 23.06 5.30 -15.70
CA THR A 32 22.38 4.30 -16.54
C THR A 32 22.84 2.92 -16.09
N ALA A 33 21.97 2.19 -15.39
CA ALA A 33 22.29 0.83 -14.97
C ALA A 33 22.62 -0.02 -16.20
N PRO A 34 23.67 -0.87 -16.15
CA PRO A 34 23.96 -1.78 -17.25
C PRO A 34 22.72 -2.61 -17.54
N THR A 35 22.43 -2.82 -18.83
CA THR A 35 21.28 -3.62 -19.29
C THR A 35 21.38 -5.03 -18.73
N VAL A 36 20.68 -5.24 -17.61
CA VAL A 36 20.34 -6.59 -17.15
C VAL A 36 19.67 -7.27 -18.36
N PRO A 37 20.07 -8.50 -18.74
CA PRO A 37 19.25 -9.31 -19.65
C PRO A 37 17.82 -9.20 -19.17
N THR A 38 16.85 -9.02 -20.06
CA THR A 38 15.58 -8.34 -19.75
C THR A 38 14.68 -9.05 -18.74
N ALA A 39 15.16 -10.10 -18.05
CA ALA A 39 14.57 -10.77 -16.91
C ALA A 39 13.20 -11.39 -17.21
N GLY A 40 12.93 -11.70 -18.49
CA GLY A 40 11.62 -12.13 -18.98
C GLY A 40 10.71 -10.98 -19.40
N TRP A 41 11.22 -9.79 -19.73
CA TRP A 41 10.46 -8.67 -20.28
C TRP A 41 10.82 -8.42 -21.76
N ASN A 42 9.83 -8.18 -22.60
CA ASN A 42 10.01 -7.69 -23.96
C ASN A 42 10.22 -6.16 -23.93
N PRO A 43 11.36 -5.63 -24.42
CA PRO A 43 11.67 -4.19 -24.37
C PRO A 43 10.60 -3.32 -25.02
N ASP A 44 10.22 -3.61 -26.27
CA ASP A 44 9.31 -2.75 -27.07
C ASP A 44 7.91 -2.66 -26.46
N ARG A 45 7.39 -3.76 -25.92
CA ARG A 45 6.11 -3.79 -25.20
C ARG A 45 6.20 -3.04 -23.87
N LEU A 46 7.35 -3.06 -23.20
CA LEU A 46 7.58 -2.30 -21.98
C LEU A 46 7.73 -0.80 -22.31
N ASP A 47 8.38 -0.44 -23.42
CA ASP A 47 8.37 0.91 -24.00
C ASP A 47 6.94 1.41 -24.23
N ASP A 48 6.09 0.60 -24.85
CA ASP A 48 4.67 0.92 -25.07
C ASP A 48 3.89 1.17 -23.76
N ALA A 49 4.13 0.36 -22.73
CA ALA A 49 3.54 0.56 -21.42
C ALA A 49 4.01 1.89 -20.78
N PHE A 50 5.31 2.18 -20.84
CA PHE A 50 5.89 3.39 -20.26
C PHE A 50 5.55 4.67 -21.05
N ARG A 51 5.30 4.57 -22.37
CA ARG A 51 4.69 5.63 -23.19
C ARG A 51 3.21 5.83 -22.85
N LEU A 52 2.47 4.78 -22.49
CA LEU A 52 1.09 4.92 -22.03
C LEU A 52 1.00 5.63 -20.67
N ALA A 53 1.87 5.28 -19.72
CA ALA A 53 1.93 5.90 -18.40
C ALA A 53 2.10 7.43 -18.48
N GLU A 54 3.04 7.90 -19.32
CA GLU A 54 3.20 9.34 -19.62
C GLU A 54 1.93 9.97 -20.21
N ARG A 55 1.29 9.34 -21.20
CA ARG A 55 0.02 9.84 -21.76
C ARG A 55 -1.13 9.87 -20.75
N TYR A 56 -1.03 9.14 -19.64
CA TYR A 56 -1.99 9.16 -18.54
C TYR A 56 -1.60 10.13 -17.40
N GLY A 57 -0.43 10.77 -17.46
CA GLY A 57 0.04 11.72 -16.46
C GLY A 57 0.61 11.06 -15.20
N SER A 58 1.20 9.87 -15.32
CA SER A 58 1.92 9.22 -14.22
C SER A 58 3.12 10.07 -13.78
N CYS A 59 3.26 10.32 -12.47
CA CYS A 59 4.44 11.00 -11.93
C CYS A 59 5.63 10.06 -11.82
N SER A 60 5.39 8.78 -11.53
CA SER A 60 6.41 7.74 -11.58
C SER A 60 5.84 6.39 -12.02
N LEU A 61 6.68 5.59 -12.66
CA LEU A 61 6.47 4.15 -12.86
C LEU A 61 7.81 3.44 -12.65
N ILE A 62 7.83 2.37 -11.86
CA ILE A 62 8.97 1.48 -11.65
C ILE A 62 8.48 0.04 -11.89
N VAL A 63 9.24 -0.72 -12.67
CA VAL A 63 9.14 -2.19 -12.77
C VAL A 63 10.47 -2.77 -12.29
N MET A 64 10.40 -3.56 -11.23
CA MET A 64 11.52 -4.28 -10.62
C MET A 64 11.33 -5.78 -10.76
N THR A 65 12.42 -6.49 -11.00
CA THR A 65 12.47 -7.96 -11.04
C THR A 65 13.80 -8.45 -10.48
N HIS A 66 13.80 -9.52 -9.67
CA HIS A 66 15.01 -10.05 -9.02
C HIS A 66 15.78 -8.99 -8.21
N GLY A 67 15.06 -8.16 -7.45
CA GLY A 67 15.63 -7.06 -6.66
C GLY A 67 16.26 -5.91 -7.48
N LYS A 68 16.11 -5.89 -8.81
CA LYS A 68 16.72 -4.89 -9.70
C LYS A 68 15.64 -4.10 -10.43
N ILE A 69 15.86 -2.79 -10.61
CA ILE A 69 15.01 -1.96 -11.49
C ILE A 69 15.29 -2.39 -12.93
N ILE A 70 14.29 -2.99 -13.58
CA ILE A 70 14.33 -3.31 -15.01
C ILE A 70 14.04 -2.05 -15.82
N ARG A 71 13.07 -1.25 -15.35
CA ARG A 71 12.75 0.04 -15.97
C ARG A 71 12.09 0.99 -14.98
N SER A 72 12.44 2.27 -15.07
CA SER A 72 11.81 3.33 -14.30
C SER A 72 11.60 4.59 -15.14
N ARG A 73 10.64 5.44 -14.74
CA ARG A 73 10.37 6.74 -15.37
C ARG A 73 9.78 7.72 -14.37
N GLY A 74 10.05 9.00 -14.59
CA GLY A 74 9.54 10.11 -13.80
C GLY A 74 10.41 10.41 -12.57
N ASP A 75 9.94 11.30 -11.70
CA ASP A 75 10.62 11.58 -10.44
C ASP A 75 10.35 10.43 -9.47
N LEU A 76 11.42 9.73 -9.07
CA LEU A 76 11.33 8.61 -8.15
C LEU A 76 11.49 9.02 -6.68
N THR A 77 11.87 10.28 -6.43
CA THR A 77 12.35 10.81 -5.15
C THR A 77 11.34 11.71 -4.45
N THR A 78 10.58 12.55 -5.16
CA THR A 78 9.58 13.41 -4.51
C THR A 78 8.49 12.59 -3.79
N PRO A 79 8.29 12.78 -2.47
CA PRO A 79 7.21 12.11 -1.75
C PRO A 79 5.84 12.66 -2.11
N HIS A 80 4.90 11.81 -2.53
CA HIS A 80 3.51 12.16 -2.82
C HIS A 80 2.53 11.49 -1.85
N ARG A 81 1.32 12.06 -1.69
CA ARG A 81 0.24 11.45 -0.89
C ARG A 81 -0.17 10.09 -1.49
N VAL A 82 0.09 8.99 -0.78
CA VAL A 82 -0.17 7.63 -1.27
C VAL A 82 -1.59 7.10 -0.99
N HIS A 83 -2.45 7.95 -0.41
CA HIS A 83 -3.86 7.67 -0.12
C HIS A 83 -4.12 6.36 0.62
N SER A 84 -4.73 5.37 -0.03
CA SER A 84 -5.11 4.10 0.60
C SER A 84 -3.99 3.07 0.62
N VAL A 85 -2.85 3.31 -0.05
CA VAL A 85 -1.60 2.54 0.19
C VAL A 85 -1.17 2.64 1.67
N ARG A 86 -1.58 3.71 2.38
CA ARG A 86 -1.41 3.83 3.85
C ARG A 86 -1.81 2.59 4.64
N LYS A 87 -2.75 1.78 4.12
CA LYS A 87 -3.33 0.62 4.79
C LYS A 87 -2.33 -0.54 4.83
N ALA A 88 -1.65 -0.79 3.71
CA ALA A 88 -0.52 -1.71 3.66
C ALA A 88 0.63 -1.24 4.57
N LEU A 89 0.95 0.07 4.57
CA LEU A 89 1.99 0.65 5.44
C LEU A 89 1.66 0.50 6.94
N LEU A 90 0.41 0.75 7.34
CA LEU A 90 -0.08 0.49 8.70
C LEU A 90 -0.10 -1.01 9.02
N GLY A 91 -0.48 -1.84 8.05
CA GLY A 91 -0.49 -3.30 8.18
C GLY A 91 0.90 -3.88 8.44
N ALA A 92 1.95 -3.30 7.87
CA ALA A 92 3.33 -3.69 8.19
C ALA A 92 3.68 -3.44 9.66
N LEU A 93 3.24 -2.30 10.23
CA LEU A 93 3.44 -1.98 11.64
C LEU A 93 2.64 -2.89 12.58
N VAL A 94 1.35 -3.12 12.27
CA VAL A 94 0.52 -4.07 13.02
C VAL A 94 1.14 -5.47 12.98
N GLY A 95 1.61 -5.92 11.80
CA GLY A 95 2.30 -7.19 11.64
C GLY A 95 3.62 -7.28 12.41
N GLN A 96 4.42 -6.21 12.44
CA GLN A 96 5.65 -6.15 13.25
C GLN A 96 5.42 -6.28 14.75
N HIS A 97 4.27 -5.81 15.24
CA HIS A 97 3.94 -5.77 16.66
C HIS A 97 2.86 -6.80 17.03
N ALA A 98 2.49 -7.72 16.14
CA ALA A 98 1.43 -8.69 16.39
C ALA A 98 1.85 -9.71 17.46
N GLY A 99 1.00 -9.91 18.47
CA GLY A 99 1.25 -10.81 19.61
C GLY A 99 0.42 -10.42 20.83
N SER A 100 0.46 -11.23 21.89
CA SER A 100 -0.36 -11.06 23.10
C SER A 100 0.41 -10.53 24.32
N GLY A 101 1.69 -10.18 24.16
CA GLY A 101 2.53 -9.62 25.22
C GLY A 101 2.42 -8.10 25.40
N PRO A 102 3.04 -7.53 26.45
CA PRO A 102 3.10 -6.08 26.64
C PRO A 102 3.69 -5.37 25.42
N GLY A 103 3.03 -4.30 24.96
CA GLY A 103 3.44 -3.57 23.75
C GLY A 103 3.12 -4.27 22.43
N GLN A 104 2.41 -5.40 22.45
CA GLN A 104 2.03 -6.16 21.25
C GLN A 104 0.53 -6.04 20.96
N VAL A 105 0.20 -5.95 19.68
CA VAL A 105 -1.17 -5.85 19.17
C VAL A 105 -1.76 -7.26 19.03
N ASP A 106 -2.60 -7.65 19.98
CA ASP A 106 -3.31 -8.91 19.91
C ASP A 106 -4.39 -8.83 18.83
N LEU A 107 -4.34 -9.76 17.87
CA LEU A 107 -5.29 -9.83 16.76
C LEU A 107 -6.65 -10.42 17.20
N GLY A 108 -6.65 -11.23 18.26
CA GLY A 108 -7.84 -11.87 18.83
C GLY A 108 -8.62 -10.97 19.78
N ALA A 109 -7.96 -9.99 20.41
CA ALA A 109 -8.59 -9.07 21.35
C ALA A 109 -9.74 -8.28 20.71
N THR A 110 -10.83 -8.18 21.47
CA THR A 110 -12.03 -7.41 21.15
C THR A 110 -11.82 -5.91 21.36
N LEU A 111 -12.67 -5.08 20.75
CA LEU A 111 -12.69 -3.65 21.03
C LEU A 111 -13.07 -3.36 22.50
N GLU A 112 -13.89 -4.22 23.12
CA GLU A 112 -14.23 -4.12 24.55
C GLU A 112 -13.01 -4.30 25.47
N GLU A 113 -12.25 -5.38 25.30
CA GLU A 113 -11.03 -5.66 26.08
C GLU A 113 -9.97 -4.56 25.92
N LEU A 114 -9.91 -3.94 24.74
CA LEU A 114 -8.98 -2.84 24.44
C LEU A 114 -9.51 -1.46 24.86
N GLY A 115 -10.74 -1.36 25.39
CA GLY A 115 -11.37 -0.09 25.76
C GLY A 115 -11.63 0.84 24.56
N ILE A 116 -11.77 0.30 23.36
CA ILE A 116 -12.00 1.07 22.13
C ILE A 116 -13.50 1.37 21.99
N ASP A 117 -13.78 2.66 21.81
CA ASP A 117 -15.11 3.21 21.58
C ASP A 117 -14.99 4.40 20.62
N ASP A 118 -16.11 4.97 20.20
CA ASP A 118 -16.17 6.09 19.25
C ASP A 118 -17.07 7.24 19.72
N ARG A 119 -16.96 8.38 19.05
CA ARG A 119 -17.82 9.56 19.26
C ARG A 119 -17.91 10.38 17.97
N PRO A 120 -19.06 10.99 17.64
CA PRO A 120 -20.22 11.21 18.52
C PRO A 120 -21.16 10.00 18.70
N GLY A 121 -21.08 8.98 17.84
CA GLY A 121 -21.81 7.72 18.03
C GLY A 121 -20.95 6.70 18.77
N PRO A 122 -21.31 6.27 20.01
CA PRO A 122 -20.62 5.19 20.70
C PRO A 122 -20.94 3.82 20.06
N LEU A 123 -20.04 2.86 20.22
CA LEU A 123 -20.22 1.49 19.76
C LEU A 123 -21.27 0.77 20.62
N THR A 124 -22.19 0.07 19.95
CA THR A 124 -23.12 -0.86 20.60
C THR A 124 -22.38 -2.06 21.22
N PRO A 125 -22.94 -2.75 22.22
CA PRO A 125 -22.32 -3.94 22.83
C PRO A 125 -21.88 -5.00 21.82
N LEU A 126 -22.67 -5.23 20.76
CA LEU A 126 -22.32 -6.15 19.68
C LEU A 126 -21.11 -5.67 18.88
N GLN A 127 -21.04 -4.38 18.53
CA GLN A 127 -19.91 -3.83 17.79
C GLN A 127 -18.61 -3.87 18.61
N LYS A 128 -18.70 -3.80 19.94
CA LYS A 128 -17.53 -3.95 20.83
C LYS A 128 -16.93 -5.36 20.82
N GLN A 129 -17.68 -6.38 20.39
CA GLN A 129 -17.16 -7.75 20.17
C GLN A 129 -16.37 -7.91 18.86
N ALA A 130 -16.24 -6.86 18.03
CA ALA A 130 -15.33 -6.91 16.89
C ALA A 130 -13.88 -7.06 17.38
N THR A 131 -13.08 -7.91 16.73
CA THR A 131 -11.67 -8.11 17.08
C THR A 131 -10.76 -7.24 16.22
N VAL A 132 -9.53 -7.03 16.66
CA VAL A 132 -8.49 -6.37 15.84
C VAL A 132 -8.33 -7.06 14.48
N LEU A 133 -8.44 -8.40 14.41
CA LEU A 133 -8.44 -9.14 13.15
C LEU A 133 -9.62 -8.77 12.23
N HIS A 134 -10.81 -8.55 12.78
CA HIS A 134 -11.97 -8.10 11.99
C HIS A 134 -11.71 -6.72 11.37
N LEU A 135 -11.05 -5.80 12.08
CA LEU A 135 -10.66 -4.50 11.53
C LEU A 135 -9.57 -4.66 10.45
N VAL A 136 -8.58 -5.54 10.66
CA VAL A 136 -7.52 -5.84 9.67
C VAL A 136 -8.08 -6.43 8.36
N LYS A 137 -9.14 -7.24 8.47
CA LYS A 137 -9.81 -7.86 7.31
C LYS A 137 -10.92 -6.97 6.69
N SER A 138 -11.31 -5.87 7.35
CA SER A 138 -12.43 -4.98 6.97
C SER A 138 -13.80 -5.68 7.05
N THR A 139 -13.98 -6.47 8.11
CA THR A 139 -15.17 -7.29 8.41
C THR A 139 -15.73 -6.99 9.80
N SER A 140 -15.50 -5.80 10.37
CA SER A 140 -15.99 -5.45 11.71
C SER A 140 -17.51 -5.35 11.84
N GLY A 141 -18.21 -5.07 10.73
CA GLY A 141 -19.65 -4.77 10.73
C GLY A 141 -19.99 -3.31 11.13
N ILE A 142 -19.01 -2.48 11.47
CA ILE A 142 -19.21 -1.13 12.03
C ILE A 142 -19.40 -0.09 10.92
N ASN A 143 -20.61 0.47 10.81
CA ASN A 143 -20.96 1.48 9.80
C ASN A 143 -20.92 2.93 10.33
N HIS A 144 -19.80 3.34 10.95
CA HIS A 144 -19.58 4.73 11.38
C HIS A 144 -18.85 5.53 10.29
N ASP A 145 -19.17 6.82 10.14
CA ASP A 145 -18.46 7.70 9.21
C ASP A 145 -17.02 7.97 9.67
N ALA A 146 -16.07 8.05 8.73
CA ALA A 146 -14.66 8.15 9.08
C ALA A 146 -13.86 9.20 8.28
N ALA A 147 -12.83 9.74 8.93
CA ALA A 147 -11.87 10.63 8.30
C ALA A 147 -11.22 9.98 7.06
N GLY A 148 -11.39 10.60 5.90
CA GLY A 148 -10.81 10.16 4.63
C GLY A 148 -11.74 9.33 3.73
N GLU A 149 -13.03 9.25 4.05
CA GLU A 149 -14.08 8.79 3.13
C GLU A 149 -14.53 9.94 2.21
N ILE A 150 -14.98 9.58 1.01
CA ILE A 150 -15.75 10.45 0.11
C ILE A 150 -17.19 9.93 0.05
N PRO A 151 -18.20 10.75 -0.31
CA PRO A 151 -19.61 10.35 -0.21
C PRO A 151 -19.96 9.04 -0.95
N SER A 152 -19.27 8.74 -2.06
CA SER A 152 -19.43 7.47 -2.77
C SER A 152 -18.95 6.25 -1.99
N MET A 153 -17.93 6.38 -1.15
CA MET A 153 -17.45 5.30 -0.26
C MET A 153 -18.43 5.06 0.90
N THR A 154 -18.87 6.12 1.59
CA THR A 154 -19.90 6.04 2.64
C THR A 154 -21.17 5.35 2.11
N ARG A 155 -21.67 5.75 0.94
CA ARG A 155 -22.81 5.09 0.29
C ARG A 155 -22.54 3.60 -0.03
N GLN A 156 -21.33 3.23 -0.42
CA GLN A 156 -20.99 1.83 -0.72
C GLN A 156 -20.91 0.98 0.56
N LYS A 157 -20.39 1.54 1.65
CA LYS A 157 -20.33 0.91 2.98
C LYS A 157 -21.74 0.71 3.55
N ALA A 158 -22.55 1.77 3.57
CA ALA A 158 -23.94 1.71 4.04
C ALA A 158 -24.82 0.74 3.23
N ARG A 159 -24.59 0.59 1.93
CA ARG A 159 -25.27 -0.43 1.09
C ARG A 159 -24.94 -1.88 1.46
N ARG A 160 -23.83 -2.13 2.16
CA ARG A 160 -23.40 -3.47 2.58
C ARG A 160 -23.74 -3.76 4.04
N LEU A 161 -23.58 -2.76 4.91
CA LEU A 161 -23.76 -2.89 6.36
C LEU A 161 -25.14 -2.43 6.88
N GLY A 162 -25.94 -1.75 6.05
CA GLY A 162 -27.21 -1.19 6.49
C GLY A 162 -27.06 -0.16 7.62
N THR A 163 -28.10 -0.02 8.45
CA THR A 163 -28.13 0.88 9.62
C THR A 163 -28.21 0.14 10.96
N ALA A 164 -28.47 -1.17 10.94
CA ALA A 164 -28.46 -2.01 12.14
C ALA A 164 -27.02 -2.44 12.46
N PRO A 165 -26.70 -2.77 13.73
CA PRO A 165 -25.48 -3.50 14.08
C PRO A 165 -25.39 -4.82 13.32
N ASN A 166 -24.18 -5.20 12.92
CA ASN A 166 -23.91 -6.46 12.22
C ASN A 166 -23.00 -7.34 13.08
N GLU A 167 -23.20 -8.65 13.00
CA GLU A 167 -22.30 -9.64 13.62
C GLU A 167 -20.87 -9.50 13.08
N PRO A 168 -19.85 -9.26 13.93
CA PRO A 168 -18.48 -9.13 13.49
C PRO A 168 -17.97 -10.38 12.75
N GLY A 169 -17.17 -10.17 11.71
CA GLY A 169 -16.64 -11.22 10.84
C GLY A 169 -17.55 -11.62 9.66
N THR A 170 -18.85 -11.30 9.69
CA THR A 170 -19.83 -11.83 8.73
C THR A 170 -19.91 -11.09 7.39
N ILE A 171 -19.73 -9.76 7.37
CA ILE A 171 -19.88 -8.93 6.15
C ILE A 171 -18.60 -8.16 5.88
N TRP A 172 -18.03 -8.32 4.68
CA TRP A 172 -16.96 -7.47 4.20
C TRP A 172 -17.50 -6.16 3.60
N ALA A 173 -17.00 -5.03 4.12
CA ALA A 173 -17.22 -3.71 3.57
C ALA A 173 -15.96 -2.85 3.75
N TYR A 174 -15.52 -2.18 2.69
CA TYR A 174 -14.35 -1.29 2.76
C TYR A 174 -14.61 -0.13 3.71
N ASN A 175 -13.89 -0.09 4.85
CA ASN A 175 -14.29 0.75 5.97
C ASN A 175 -13.13 1.59 6.52
N ASN A 176 -13.11 2.91 6.25
CA ASN A 176 -12.07 3.77 6.84
C ASN A 176 -12.21 3.94 8.36
N TRP A 177 -13.34 3.56 8.96
CA TRP A 177 -13.45 3.50 10.42
C TRP A 177 -12.48 2.46 10.97
N ASP A 178 -12.58 1.20 10.51
CA ASP A 178 -11.68 0.10 10.91
C ASP A 178 -10.20 0.49 10.80
N TYR A 179 -9.81 1.04 9.65
CA TYR A 179 -8.42 1.40 9.38
C TYR A 179 -7.92 2.62 10.17
N ASN A 180 -8.82 3.43 10.74
CA ASN A 180 -8.48 4.53 11.64
C ASN A 180 -8.50 4.05 13.11
N ALA A 181 -9.46 3.20 13.50
CA ALA A 181 -9.47 2.54 14.80
C ALA A 181 -8.21 1.68 15.02
N LEU A 182 -7.74 0.96 13.98
CA LEU A 182 -6.42 0.29 14.00
C LEU A 182 -5.25 1.25 14.23
N THR A 183 -5.36 2.51 13.82
CA THR A 183 -4.34 3.53 14.13
C THR A 183 -4.38 3.83 15.63
N THR A 184 -5.57 4.04 16.22
CA THR A 184 -5.73 4.24 17.66
C THR A 184 -5.22 3.05 18.47
N ILE A 185 -5.63 1.82 18.11
CA ILE A 185 -5.20 0.57 18.77
C ILE A 185 -3.69 0.44 18.74
N PHE A 186 -3.07 0.59 17.56
CA PHE A 186 -1.62 0.52 17.43
C PHE A 186 -0.90 1.52 18.36
N GLU A 187 -1.31 2.80 18.35
CA GLU A 187 -0.66 3.83 19.17
C GLU A 187 -0.92 3.66 20.67
N GLN A 188 -2.11 3.22 21.07
CA GLN A 188 -2.48 2.95 22.47
C GLN A 188 -1.73 1.74 23.03
N THR A 189 -1.65 0.65 22.28
CA THR A 189 -1.03 -0.61 22.71
C THR A 189 0.49 -0.54 22.71
N THR A 190 1.10 0.08 21.70
CA THR A 190 2.58 0.15 21.59
C THR A 190 3.19 1.37 22.28
N GLY A 191 2.40 2.42 22.54
CA GLY A 191 2.90 3.74 22.93
C GLY A 191 3.64 4.51 21.81
N LEU A 192 3.77 3.93 20.61
CA LEU A 192 4.52 4.51 19.50
C LEU A 192 3.62 5.28 18.54
N ARG A 193 4.05 6.48 18.13
CA ARG A 193 3.42 7.21 17.01
C ARG A 193 3.71 6.50 15.69
N VAL A 194 2.73 6.40 14.79
CA VAL A 194 2.88 5.72 13.48
C VAL A 194 4.10 6.19 12.69
N GLY A 195 4.38 7.49 12.62
CA GLY A 195 5.54 8.04 11.90
C GLY A 195 6.88 7.56 12.48
N HIS A 196 7.03 7.61 13.80
CA HIS A 196 8.23 7.15 14.50
C HIS A 196 8.42 5.63 14.37
N ALA A 197 7.35 4.85 14.59
CA ALA A 197 7.37 3.41 14.44
C ALA A 197 7.74 2.98 13.01
N PHE A 198 7.18 3.65 11.99
CA PHE A 198 7.54 3.37 10.59
C PHE A 198 8.99 3.77 10.29
N LEU A 199 9.46 4.93 10.78
CA LEU A 199 10.85 5.36 10.58
C LEU A 199 11.83 4.33 11.15
N LYS A 200 11.64 3.93 12.41
CA LYS A 200 12.57 3.04 13.14
C LYS A 200 12.43 1.56 12.76
N GLY A 201 11.20 1.08 12.63
CA GLY A 201 10.92 -0.33 12.37
C GLY A 201 11.04 -0.73 10.91
N ILE A 202 10.81 0.18 9.97
CA ILE A 202 10.69 -0.15 8.53
C ILE A 202 11.62 0.71 7.68
N ALA A 203 11.51 2.03 7.71
CA ALA A 203 12.19 2.90 6.76
C ALA A 203 13.73 2.87 6.91
N GLN A 204 14.25 3.04 8.13
CA GLN A 204 15.69 2.97 8.39
C GLN A 204 16.29 1.59 8.08
N PRO A 205 15.70 0.45 8.53
CA PRO A 205 16.19 -0.89 8.15
C PRO A 205 16.16 -1.18 6.65
N LEU A 206 15.20 -0.64 5.89
CA LEU A 206 15.10 -0.80 4.44
C LEU A 206 16.00 0.17 3.65
N GLY A 207 16.66 1.12 4.33
CA GLY A 207 17.43 2.18 3.68
C GLY A 207 16.56 3.09 2.80
N MET A 208 15.34 3.39 3.25
CA MET A 208 14.50 4.43 2.64
C MET A 208 15.19 5.80 2.73
N GLN A 209 15.07 6.61 1.68
CA GLN A 209 15.89 7.82 1.49
C GLN A 209 15.09 9.12 1.51
N ASP A 210 13.77 9.07 1.30
CA ASP A 210 12.88 10.25 1.30
C ASP A 210 11.86 10.21 2.43
N PHE A 211 11.81 9.12 3.21
CA PHE A 211 10.91 8.98 4.34
C PHE A 211 11.52 9.51 5.64
N ASP A 212 10.77 10.37 6.32
CA ASP A 212 11.03 10.88 7.67
C ASP A 212 9.76 10.82 8.54
N GLU A 213 9.82 11.25 9.81
CA GLU A 213 8.61 11.24 10.67
C GLU A 213 7.54 12.23 10.18
N SER A 214 7.93 13.33 9.52
CA SER A 214 7.01 14.35 8.97
C SER A 214 6.20 13.86 7.77
N SER A 215 6.67 12.78 7.15
CA SER A 215 6.00 12.08 6.05
C SER A 215 4.68 11.44 6.48
N VAL A 216 4.41 11.30 7.79
CA VAL A 216 3.12 10.87 8.34
C VAL A 216 2.33 12.06 8.90
N PHE A 217 1.10 12.25 8.43
CA PHE A 217 0.20 13.32 8.87
C PHE A 217 -1.14 12.75 9.36
N TYR A 218 -1.73 13.36 10.40
CA TYR A 218 -3.00 12.92 10.96
C TYR A 218 -4.13 13.82 10.48
N LEU A 219 -5.17 13.21 9.89
CA LEU A 219 -6.42 13.89 9.55
C LEU A 219 -7.47 13.50 10.60
N LYS A 220 -7.83 14.45 11.46
CA LYS A 220 -8.96 14.34 12.40
C LYS A 220 -10.25 14.89 11.78
N LYS A 221 -11.36 14.23 12.09
CA LYS A 221 -12.74 14.66 11.78
C LYS A 221 -13.66 14.27 12.93
N GLU A 222 -13.48 14.94 14.08
CA GLU A 222 -14.10 14.56 15.35
C GLU A 222 -15.64 14.65 15.35
N ALA A 223 -16.24 15.34 14.38
CA ALA A 223 -17.69 15.33 14.14
C ALA A 223 -18.20 14.05 13.43
N LEU A 224 -17.30 13.19 12.94
CA LEU A 224 -17.62 11.90 12.30
C LEU A 224 -17.20 10.74 13.20
N SER A 225 -15.95 10.76 13.67
CA SER A 225 -15.35 9.76 14.57
C SER A 225 -14.14 10.37 15.28
N MET A 226 -13.82 9.89 16.50
CA MET A 226 -12.57 10.26 17.19
C MET A 226 -11.31 9.65 16.56
N HIS A 227 -11.44 8.57 15.78
CA HIS A 227 -10.29 7.87 15.23
C HIS A 227 -9.64 8.65 14.07
N ALA A 228 -8.41 9.12 14.32
CA ALA A 228 -7.64 9.89 13.36
C ALA A 228 -7.11 9.01 12.22
N LYS A 229 -7.18 9.51 10.98
CA LYS A 229 -6.52 8.89 9.84
C LYS A 229 -5.04 9.24 9.85
N ALA A 230 -4.14 8.28 10.11
CA ALA A 230 -2.72 8.40 9.78
C ALA A 230 -2.51 8.25 8.26
N GLY A 231 -2.26 9.36 7.57
CA GLY A 231 -1.92 9.43 6.14
C GLY A 231 -0.41 9.49 5.93
N PHE A 232 0.06 9.00 4.79
CA PHE A 232 1.47 8.94 4.43
C PHE A 232 1.76 9.75 3.15
N ARG A 233 2.95 10.35 3.09
CA ARG A 233 3.66 10.71 1.86
C ARG A 233 4.80 9.70 1.66
N MET A 234 4.99 9.21 0.44
CA MET A 234 6.12 8.33 0.10
C MET A 234 6.61 8.66 -1.30
N SER A 235 7.91 8.48 -1.54
CA SER A 235 8.50 8.51 -2.88
C SER A 235 8.29 7.18 -3.60
N ALA A 236 8.51 7.15 -4.91
CA ALA A 236 8.42 5.91 -5.67
C ALA A 236 9.52 4.91 -5.30
N ARG A 237 10.75 5.39 -5.04
CA ARG A 237 11.88 4.54 -4.65
C ARG A 237 11.68 3.88 -3.28
N ASP A 238 11.05 4.58 -2.35
CA ASP A 238 10.77 4.01 -1.02
C ASP A 238 9.54 3.09 -1.03
N LEU A 239 8.51 3.38 -1.85
CA LEU A 239 7.45 2.41 -2.14
C LEU A 239 7.99 1.13 -2.80
N ALA A 240 9.04 1.25 -3.62
CA ALA A 240 9.67 0.10 -4.27
C ALA A 240 10.43 -0.78 -3.28
N ARG A 241 11.17 -0.19 -2.33
CA ARG A 241 11.76 -0.88 -1.17
C ARG A 241 10.69 -1.60 -0.33
N PHE A 242 9.58 -0.92 -0.05
CA PHE A 242 8.46 -1.50 0.70
C PHE A 242 7.81 -2.68 -0.05
N GLY A 243 7.61 -2.57 -1.37
CA GLY A 243 7.14 -3.68 -2.19
C GLY A 243 8.11 -4.86 -2.21
N GLN A 244 9.42 -4.59 -2.31
CA GLN A 244 10.45 -5.63 -2.36
C GLN A 244 10.56 -6.40 -1.04
N VAL A 245 10.53 -5.75 0.12
CA VAL A 245 10.52 -6.50 1.39
C VAL A 245 9.26 -7.37 1.53
N TYR A 246 8.12 -6.98 0.97
CA TYR A 246 6.92 -7.85 0.93
C TYR A 246 7.06 -9.02 -0.06
N LEU A 247 7.74 -8.81 -1.19
CA LEU A 247 8.08 -9.87 -2.13
C LEU A 247 9.01 -10.91 -1.49
N ASP A 248 10.01 -10.44 -0.74
CA ASP A 248 10.99 -11.23 0.00
C ASP A 248 10.45 -11.80 1.34
N LYS A 249 9.12 -11.97 1.45
CA LYS A 249 8.44 -12.49 2.67
C LYS A 249 8.84 -11.79 3.97
N GLY A 250 9.06 -10.48 3.90
CA GLY A 250 9.44 -9.65 5.02
C GLY A 250 10.94 -9.64 5.36
N MET A 251 11.78 -10.36 4.61
CA MET A 251 13.23 -10.41 4.79
C MET A 251 13.91 -9.26 4.06
N TRP A 252 14.92 -8.63 4.67
CA TRP A 252 15.77 -7.63 4.02
C TRP A 252 17.22 -7.78 4.50
N GLN A 253 18.15 -8.02 3.58
CA GLN A 253 19.59 -8.13 3.86
C GLN A 253 19.92 -9.08 5.05
N GLY A 254 19.21 -10.21 5.14
CA GLY A 254 19.39 -11.21 6.20
C GLY A 254 18.67 -10.89 7.53
N ARG A 255 17.95 -9.78 7.62
CA ARG A 255 17.12 -9.39 8.78
C ARG A 255 15.63 -9.52 8.46
N GLN A 256 14.87 -10.22 9.30
CA GLN A 256 13.41 -10.21 9.23
C GLN A 256 12.91 -8.82 9.67
N ILE A 257 12.32 -8.06 8.75
CA ILE A 257 11.72 -6.74 9.00
C ILE A 257 10.24 -6.90 9.33
N ILE A 258 9.50 -7.64 8.51
CA ILE A 258 8.07 -7.93 8.72
C ILE A 258 7.95 -9.44 8.92
N PRO A 259 7.18 -9.98 9.87
CA PRO A 259 7.10 -11.43 10.07
C PRO A 259 6.61 -12.16 8.81
N ALA A 260 7.30 -13.21 8.37
CA ALA A 260 6.95 -13.95 7.15
C ALA A 260 5.50 -14.48 7.18
N ALA A 261 5.06 -14.99 8.33
CA ALA A 261 3.69 -15.45 8.55
C ALA A 261 2.63 -14.34 8.38
N TRP A 262 2.97 -13.07 8.61
CA TRP A 262 2.07 -11.95 8.33
C TRP A 262 1.94 -11.68 6.83
N VAL A 263 3.05 -11.79 6.08
CA VAL A 263 3.05 -11.65 4.62
C VAL A 263 2.27 -12.79 3.97
N GLU A 264 2.49 -14.04 4.40
CA GLU A 264 1.83 -15.22 3.84
C GLU A 264 0.31 -15.22 4.07
N ARG A 265 -0.15 -14.69 5.21
CA ARG A 265 -1.57 -14.51 5.52
C ARG A 265 -2.32 -13.63 4.50
N ILE A 266 -1.65 -12.71 3.80
CA ILE A 266 -2.30 -11.84 2.80
C ILE A 266 -3.01 -12.66 1.73
N THR A 267 -2.36 -13.71 1.21
CA THR A 267 -2.90 -14.52 0.11
C THR A 267 -3.46 -15.86 0.57
N ALA A 268 -3.14 -16.31 1.78
CA ALA A 268 -3.71 -17.52 2.39
C ALA A 268 -5.07 -17.29 3.08
N ASP A 269 -5.32 -16.11 3.67
CA ASP A 269 -6.50 -15.81 4.49
C ASP A 269 -7.16 -14.47 4.10
N TYR A 270 -7.51 -14.34 2.81
CA TYR A 270 -8.24 -13.18 2.29
C TYR A 270 -9.75 -13.40 2.27
N THR A 271 -10.50 -12.31 2.46
CA THR A 271 -11.96 -12.31 2.28
C THR A 271 -12.30 -11.94 0.83
N PRO A 272 -13.09 -12.75 0.10
CA PRO A 272 -13.63 -12.34 -1.19
C PRO A 272 -14.47 -11.07 -1.03
N THR A 273 -14.17 -10.05 -1.83
CA THR A 273 -14.96 -8.82 -1.86
C THR A 273 -15.82 -8.85 -3.11
N HIS A 274 -17.12 -8.53 -3.00
CA HIS A 274 -18.06 -8.46 -4.14
C HIS A 274 -17.74 -7.39 -5.20
N ASN A 275 -16.50 -6.90 -5.26
CA ASN A 275 -15.94 -6.17 -6.39
C ASN A 275 -15.37 -7.17 -7.43
N SER A 276 -14.76 -6.70 -8.52
CA SER A 276 -14.16 -7.56 -9.56
C SER A 276 -12.72 -7.19 -9.88
N GLY A 277 -11.98 -8.11 -10.52
CA GLY A 277 -10.62 -7.90 -10.98
C GLY A 277 -9.65 -7.64 -9.83
N LEU A 278 -8.90 -6.52 -9.91
CA LEU A 278 -7.86 -6.19 -8.94
C LEU A 278 -8.35 -6.04 -7.50
N GLY A 279 -9.65 -5.79 -7.28
CA GLY A 279 -10.26 -5.64 -5.95
C GLY A 279 -11.07 -6.86 -5.49
N SER A 280 -11.01 -8.00 -6.17
CA SER A 280 -11.90 -9.15 -5.92
C SER A 280 -11.68 -9.88 -4.58
N GLY A 281 -10.53 -9.69 -3.93
CA GLY A 281 -10.24 -10.19 -2.59
C GLY A 281 -9.53 -9.12 -1.74
N HIS A 282 -9.60 -9.23 -0.42
CA HIS A 282 -8.90 -8.36 0.53
C HIS A 282 -8.34 -9.19 1.68
N GLY A 283 -7.01 -9.17 1.83
CA GLY A 283 -6.29 -9.90 2.87
C GLY A 283 -5.32 -8.97 3.58
N TYR A 284 -5.44 -8.86 4.90
CA TYR A 284 -4.50 -8.16 5.79
C TYR A 284 -4.07 -6.77 5.28
N LEU A 285 -5.07 -5.95 4.93
CA LEU A 285 -4.94 -4.56 4.43
C LEU A 285 -4.36 -4.40 3.00
N TRP A 286 -4.23 -5.51 2.26
CA TRP A 286 -3.91 -5.55 0.83
C TRP A 286 -5.09 -6.09 0.00
N TRP A 287 -5.14 -5.72 -1.29
CA TRP A 287 -6.06 -6.35 -2.24
C TRP A 287 -5.44 -7.62 -2.84
N VAL A 288 -6.26 -8.64 -3.04
CA VAL A 288 -5.87 -9.95 -3.59
C VAL A 288 -6.72 -10.23 -4.84
N PRO A 289 -6.16 -10.08 -6.06
CA PRO A 289 -6.89 -10.35 -7.29
C PRO A 289 -7.14 -11.86 -7.47
N CYS A 290 -8.32 -12.34 -7.07
CA CYS A 290 -8.63 -13.78 -6.98
C CYS A 290 -9.68 -14.27 -8.00
N ASP A 291 -10.47 -13.40 -8.61
CA ASP A 291 -11.57 -13.77 -9.52
C ASP A 291 -11.12 -14.14 -10.96
N ARG A 292 -12.09 -14.51 -11.82
CA ARG A 292 -11.82 -14.82 -13.24
C ARG A 292 -11.30 -13.60 -14.01
N LYS A 293 -11.76 -12.38 -13.70
CA LYS A 293 -11.31 -11.15 -14.37
C LYS A 293 -9.83 -10.88 -14.08
N ALA A 294 -9.40 -11.03 -12.82
CA ALA A 294 -8.02 -10.94 -12.39
C ALA A 294 -7.10 -11.87 -13.20
N ARG A 295 -7.48 -13.16 -13.27
CA ARG A 295 -6.74 -14.18 -14.02
C ARG A 295 -6.68 -13.87 -15.52
N SER A 296 -7.78 -13.38 -16.12
CA SER A 296 -7.81 -13.01 -17.54
C SER A 296 -6.92 -11.83 -17.94
N MET A 297 -6.43 -11.03 -16.98
CA MET A 297 -5.42 -10.00 -17.24
C MET A 297 -3.99 -10.58 -17.31
N GLY A 298 -3.80 -11.88 -17.08
CA GLY A 298 -2.48 -12.53 -17.06
C GLY A 298 -1.70 -12.33 -15.76
N LEU A 299 -2.34 -11.80 -14.70
CA LEU A 299 -1.71 -11.63 -13.40
C LEU A 299 -1.65 -12.98 -12.67
N PRO A 300 -0.47 -13.46 -12.21
CA PRO A 300 -0.34 -14.75 -11.53
C PRO A 300 -1.13 -14.82 -10.22
N ALA A 301 -1.61 -16.01 -9.88
CA ALA A 301 -2.17 -16.30 -8.56
C ALA A 301 -1.13 -16.04 -7.45
N GLY A 302 -1.59 -15.58 -6.28
CA GLY A 302 -0.69 -15.15 -5.20
C GLY A 302 -0.10 -13.74 -5.38
N SER A 303 -0.45 -13.01 -6.44
CA SER A 303 -0.17 -11.58 -6.53
C SER A 303 -1.07 -10.78 -5.57
N PHE A 304 -0.57 -9.67 -5.04
CA PHE A 304 -1.32 -8.78 -4.14
C PHE A 304 -0.95 -7.31 -4.33
N ILE A 305 -1.88 -6.40 -4.00
CA ILE A 305 -1.85 -5.01 -4.46
C ILE A 305 -2.21 -4.03 -3.33
N ALA A 306 -1.33 -3.07 -3.05
CA ALA A 306 -1.68 -1.87 -2.31
C ALA A 306 -2.24 -0.85 -3.31
N SER A 307 -3.45 -0.35 -3.08
CA SER A 307 -4.15 0.51 -4.04
C SER A 307 -4.68 1.78 -3.35
N GLY A 308 -4.24 2.92 -3.86
CA GLY A 308 -4.59 4.27 -3.42
C GLY A 308 -5.41 5.02 -4.46
N TRP A 309 -6.25 5.93 -3.95
CA TRP A 309 -7.05 6.84 -4.77
C TRP A 309 -6.19 7.65 -5.74
N ALA A 310 -6.71 7.85 -6.96
CA ALA A 310 -6.02 8.53 -8.05
C ALA A 310 -4.62 7.97 -8.40
N GLY A 311 -4.48 6.65 -8.54
CA GLY A 311 -3.32 6.06 -9.22
C GLY A 311 -2.10 5.77 -8.36
N GLN A 312 -2.24 5.48 -7.06
CA GLN A 312 -1.11 5.10 -6.20
C GLN A 312 -1.10 3.58 -6.05
N HIS A 313 -0.10 2.87 -6.56
CA HIS A 313 -0.11 1.41 -6.58
C HIS A 313 1.25 0.81 -6.24
N ILE A 314 1.21 -0.26 -5.45
CA ILE A 314 2.28 -1.26 -5.33
C ILE A 314 1.65 -2.60 -5.73
N VAL A 315 2.17 -3.25 -6.76
CA VAL A 315 1.78 -4.61 -7.17
C VAL A 315 2.95 -5.52 -6.86
N VAL A 316 2.73 -6.54 -6.04
CA VAL A 316 3.71 -7.58 -5.73
C VAL A 316 3.31 -8.86 -6.45
N ILE A 317 4.24 -9.44 -7.21
CA ILE A 317 4.02 -10.61 -8.07
C ILE A 317 5.08 -11.68 -7.74
N PRO A 318 4.85 -12.53 -6.71
CA PRO A 318 5.83 -13.52 -6.27
C PRO A 318 6.26 -14.49 -7.38
N ALA A 319 5.33 -14.94 -8.22
CA ALA A 319 5.61 -15.87 -9.31
C ALA A 319 6.56 -15.32 -10.40
N TRP A 320 6.79 -14.01 -10.45
CA TRP A 320 7.72 -13.35 -11.37
C TRP A 320 8.87 -12.66 -10.63
N ASP A 321 9.01 -12.86 -9.32
CA ASP A 321 9.97 -12.13 -8.46
C ASP A 321 9.96 -10.63 -8.77
N THR A 322 8.75 -10.03 -8.83
CA THR A 322 8.51 -8.71 -9.43
C THR A 322 7.71 -7.78 -8.53
N VAL A 323 8.10 -6.50 -8.52
CA VAL A 323 7.38 -5.38 -7.92
C VAL A 323 7.12 -4.32 -8.99
N ILE A 324 5.88 -3.81 -9.05
CA ILE A 324 5.52 -2.65 -9.88
C ILE A 324 5.03 -1.53 -8.96
N VAL A 325 5.65 -0.34 -9.05
CA VAL A 325 5.21 0.87 -8.34
C VAL A 325 4.76 1.92 -9.33
N HIS A 326 3.60 2.52 -9.07
CA HIS A 326 3.05 3.60 -9.87
C HIS A 326 2.53 4.71 -8.95
N THR A 327 2.88 5.97 -9.24
CA THR A 327 2.41 7.13 -8.47
C THR A 327 1.93 8.27 -9.38
N VAL A 328 1.06 9.10 -8.82
CA VAL A 328 0.54 10.32 -9.46
C VAL A 328 0.49 11.43 -8.42
N SER A 329 0.94 12.63 -8.74
CA SER A 329 0.79 13.77 -7.84
C SER A 329 -0.69 14.12 -7.68
N THR A 330 -1.14 14.14 -6.43
CA THR A 330 -2.50 14.57 -6.07
C THR A 330 -2.50 15.86 -5.25
N ASP A 331 -1.32 16.46 -5.01
CA ASP A 331 -1.21 17.67 -4.20
C ASP A 331 -1.86 18.87 -4.89
N ASP A 332 -1.72 18.98 -6.22
CA ASP A 332 -2.45 19.97 -7.03
C ASP A 332 -3.97 19.75 -6.98
N TYR A 333 -4.41 18.50 -6.78
CA TYR A 333 -5.83 18.17 -6.63
C TYR A 333 -6.43 18.78 -5.35
N PHE A 334 -5.78 18.57 -4.20
CA PHE A 334 -6.23 19.16 -2.93
C PHE A 334 -5.94 20.66 -2.84
N GLY A 335 -4.94 21.15 -3.57
CA GLY A 335 -4.60 22.57 -3.68
C GLY A 335 -5.49 23.30 -4.70
N PHE A 336 -5.06 23.31 -5.96
CA PHE A 336 -5.69 24.08 -7.03
C PHE A 336 -7.09 23.58 -7.38
N CYS A 337 -7.27 22.26 -7.58
CA CYS A 337 -8.49 21.72 -8.18
C CYS A 337 -9.71 21.84 -7.25
N VAL A 338 -9.55 21.57 -5.95
CA VAL A 338 -10.61 21.82 -4.96
C VAL A 338 -10.98 23.30 -4.85
N ARG A 339 -10.00 24.22 -4.93
CA ARG A 339 -10.29 25.67 -4.94
C ARG A 339 -11.02 26.11 -6.21
N TRP A 340 -10.61 25.61 -7.37
CA TRP A 340 -11.30 25.86 -8.65
C TRP A 340 -12.73 25.32 -8.63
N ALA A 341 -12.92 24.08 -8.17
CA ALA A 341 -14.23 23.43 -8.06
C ALA A 341 -15.19 24.24 -7.19
N ARG A 342 -14.75 24.65 -5.99
CA ARG A 342 -15.55 25.52 -5.10
C ARG A 342 -15.94 26.84 -5.75
N LYS A 343 -15.02 27.50 -6.48
CA LYS A 343 -15.33 28.72 -7.27
C LYS A 343 -16.36 28.50 -8.39
N LYS A 344 -16.55 27.25 -8.84
CA LYS A 344 -17.56 26.83 -9.82
C LYS A 344 -18.82 26.22 -9.19
N GLY A 345 -18.94 26.23 -7.86
CA GLY A 345 -20.06 25.62 -7.13
C GLY A 345 -20.03 24.09 -7.09
N PHE A 346 -18.91 23.45 -7.43
CA PHE A 346 -18.76 22.00 -7.42
C PHE A 346 -18.28 21.45 -6.08
N ASP A 347 -18.91 20.36 -5.62
CA ASP A 347 -18.38 19.47 -4.60
C ASP A 347 -17.21 18.60 -5.13
N LEU A 348 -16.60 17.80 -4.24
CA LEU A 348 -15.48 16.93 -4.60
C LEU A 348 -15.86 15.79 -5.57
N ASP A 349 -17.02 15.15 -5.39
CA ASP A 349 -17.52 14.09 -6.27
C ASP A 349 -17.86 14.66 -7.67
N GLN A 350 -18.35 15.91 -7.75
CA GLN A 350 -18.60 16.66 -9.00
C GLN A 350 -17.29 17.03 -9.70
N ALA A 351 -16.31 17.57 -8.98
CA ALA A 351 -14.99 17.87 -9.53
C ALA A 351 -14.28 16.61 -10.07
N VAL A 352 -14.35 15.50 -9.32
CA VAL A 352 -13.84 14.19 -9.76
C VAL A 352 -14.59 13.70 -11.00
N ARG A 353 -15.91 13.85 -11.06
CA ARG A 353 -16.69 13.49 -12.26
C ARG A 353 -16.27 14.32 -13.47
N TYR A 354 -16.22 15.65 -13.35
CA TYR A 354 -15.81 16.55 -14.44
C TYR A 354 -14.42 16.19 -14.97
N SER A 355 -13.45 15.96 -14.08
CA SER A 355 -12.10 15.51 -14.47
C SER A 355 -12.08 14.12 -15.12
N ARG A 356 -12.97 13.21 -14.70
CA ARG A 356 -13.08 11.86 -15.28
C ARG A 356 -13.76 11.82 -16.63
N THR A 357 -14.72 12.71 -16.90
CA THR A 357 -15.51 12.70 -18.14
C THR A 357 -15.03 13.74 -19.14
N THR A 358 -14.98 15.01 -18.74
CA THR A 358 -14.78 16.15 -19.64
C THR A 358 -13.32 16.28 -20.04
N CYS A 359 -12.40 16.19 -19.07
CA CYS A 359 -10.96 16.28 -19.32
C CYS A 359 -10.34 15.10 -20.11
N ARG A 360 -11.16 14.17 -20.59
CA ARG A 360 -10.77 13.09 -21.50
C ARG A 360 -11.22 13.31 -22.95
N GLN A 361 -12.12 14.26 -23.18
CA GLN A 361 -12.61 14.55 -24.52
C GLN A 361 -11.54 15.32 -25.31
N PRO A 362 -11.41 15.07 -26.63
CA PRO A 362 -10.52 15.85 -27.49
C PRO A 362 -10.78 17.35 -27.35
N GLY A 363 -9.73 18.17 -27.43
CA GLY A 363 -9.81 19.62 -27.23
C GLY A 363 -9.74 20.09 -25.78
N HIS A 364 -10.12 19.27 -24.78
CA HIS A 364 -10.05 19.68 -23.37
C HIS A 364 -8.65 19.58 -22.73
N MET A 365 -7.62 19.15 -23.47
CA MET A 365 -6.23 19.13 -22.94
C MET A 365 -5.59 20.52 -22.84
N SER A 366 -6.18 21.55 -23.46
CA SER A 366 -5.78 22.95 -23.28
C SER A 366 -6.47 23.64 -22.08
N ASP A 367 -7.49 23.01 -21.48
CA ASP A 367 -8.18 23.59 -20.32
C ASP A 367 -7.27 23.57 -19.07
N PRO A 368 -7.05 24.71 -18.39
CA PRO A 368 -6.13 24.79 -17.24
C PRO A 368 -6.52 23.94 -16.02
N PHE A 369 -7.80 23.63 -15.85
CA PHE A 369 -8.22 22.63 -14.85
C PHE A 369 -7.83 21.24 -15.36
N CYS A 370 -8.17 20.88 -16.59
CA CYS A 370 -7.84 19.56 -17.14
C CYS A 370 -6.32 19.27 -17.20
N GLN A 371 -5.47 20.29 -17.37
CA GLN A 371 -4.01 20.14 -17.31
C GLN A 371 -3.50 19.79 -15.90
N ARG A 372 -4.07 20.40 -14.85
CA ARG A 372 -3.59 20.25 -13.45
C ARG A 372 -4.36 19.22 -12.62
N CYS A 373 -5.58 18.91 -13.05
CA CYS A 373 -6.57 18.19 -12.26
C CYS A 373 -6.98 16.86 -12.87
N ARG A 374 -6.31 16.42 -13.95
CA ARG A 374 -6.63 15.18 -14.67
C ARG A 374 -6.66 13.99 -13.71
N TYR A 375 -7.81 13.35 -13.61
CA TYR A 375 -8.04 12.29 -12.65
C TYR A 375 -7.62 10.93 -13.23
N TYR A 376 -6.60 10.33 -12.61
CA TYR A 376 -6.16 8.97 -12.88
C TYR A 376 -7.16 7.97 -12.30
N THR A 377 -7.76 7.13 -13.15
CA THR A 377 -8.78 6.14 -12.76
C THR A 377 -8.20 4.75 -12.59
N GLY A 378 -8.90 3.89 -11.84
CA GLY A 378 -8.57 2.46 -11.77
C GLY A 378 -8.60 1.76 -13.14
N ARG A 379 -9.39 2.26 -14.11
CA ARG A 379 -9.41 1.71 -15.48
C ARG A 379 -8.14 2.06 -16.25
N ASP A 380 -7.54 3.23 -16.01
CA ASP A 380 -6.24 3.57 -16.60
C ASP A 380 -5.15 2.68 -16.01
N PHE A 381 -5.22 2.40 -14.70
CA PHE A 381 -4.28 1.47 -14.07
C PHE A 381 -4.47 0.04 -14.58
N GLU A 382 -5.70 -0.49 -14.67
CA GLU A 382 -5.96 -1.80 -15.28
C GLU A 382 -5.42 -1.87 -16.73
N THR A 383 -5.58 -0.80 -17.51
CA THR A 383 -5.07 -0.73 -18.90
C THR A 383 -3.54 -0.69 -18.96
N LEU A 384 -2.91 0.11 -18.10
CA LEU A 384 -1.45 0.20 -17.99
C LEU A 384 -0.85 -1.12 -17.51
N LEU A 385 -1.40 -1.69 -16.45
CA LEU A 385 -0.95 -2.95 -15.87
C LEU A 385 -1.11 -4.10 -16.87
N ALA A 386 -2.21 -4.16 -17.62
CA ALA A 386 -2.37 -5.15 -18.69
C ALA A 386 -1.30 -5.01 -19.80
N LYS A 387 -0.86 -3.80 -20.14
CA LYS A 387 0.27 -3.59 -21.06
C LYS A 387 1.61 -4.02 -20.46
N ILE A 388 1.85 -3.75 -19.17
CA ILE A 388 3.05 -4.23 -18.47
C ILE A 388 3.05 -5.77 -18.46
N ILE A 389 1.94 -6.41 -18.07
CA ILE A 389 1.78 -7.86 -18.08
C ILE A 389 1.99 -8.44 -19.49
N ALA A 390 1.44 -7.82 -20.54
CA ALA A 390 1.67 -8.26 -21.92
C ALA A 390 3.12 -8.08 -22.41
N ALA A 391 3.93 -7.28 -21.70
CA ALA A 391 5.37 -7.20 -21.90
C ALA A 391 6.14 -8.30 -21.16
N ARG A 392 5.52 -9.08 -20.27
CA ARG A 392 6.13 -10.29 -19.72
C ARG A 392 6.20 -11.35 -20.82
N SER A 393 7.41 -11.76 -21.17
CA SER A 393 7.66 -12.95 -21.98
C SER A 393 7.49 -14.20 -21.12
N PHE A 394 6.86 -15.22 -21.68
CA PHE A 394 6.79 -16.58 -21.15
C PHE A 394 7.77 -17.47 -21.90
#